data_AF-A0A7R8ASB6-F1
#
_entry.id   AF-A0A7R8ASB6-F1
#
_cell.length_a   1.000
_cell.length_b   1.000
_cell.length_c   1.000
_cell.angle_alpha   90.00
_cell.angle_beta   90.00
_cell.angle_gamma   90.00
#
_symmetry.space_group_name_H-M   'P 1'
#
loop_
_entity.id
_entity.type
_entity.pdbx_description
1 polymer ?
#
loop_
_entity_poly.entity_id
_entity_poly.type
_entity_poly.pdbx_seq_one_letter_code
_entity_poly.pdbx_strand_id
1 'polypeptide(L)'
;MGLSGHDGIPYLRQHHDGLYEAPNGKLYYGKGKVCEVGYDSDGSGSIYFRVRPLVGYEREGEYEFRDIVTNQPMPGKYYTKPLPLGKSSRFEPPPYELERVPKLGEEAFGCYLTPDGMLYRGVGRVIAMYRGISPLAPYERTIAIHVQPIAGKTGEEYRFYDPHFQTYMHDKNLPSAPYPEDTGKKGKKTGQVPSMSRHPRLGTEDYGVYIAPNGQWYRGVGRVVRIGVNPMETIYAYVEPIRGKRGGGYDFFHPVTCDWMPDDQLPWAREDASML
;
A
#
# COMPACT_ATOMS: atom_id res chain seq x y z
N MET A 1 10.31 -32.04 -23.05
CA MET A 1 10.64 -31.54 -21.69
C MET A 1 9.34 -31.13 -21.03
N GLY A 2 8.82 -31.96 -20.14
CA GLY A 2 7.59 -31.67 -19.41
C GLY A 2 7.90 -30.77 -18.22
N LEU A 3 7.38 -29.54 -18.23
CA LEU A 3 7.37 -28.66 -17.07
C LEU A 3 6.19 -29.06 -16.18
N SER A 4 6.32 -30.20 -15.50
CA SER A 4 5.40 -30.61 -14.44
C SER A 4 5.99 -30.20 -13.11
N GLY A 5 5.51 -29.11 -12.54
CA GLY A 5 5.84 -28.73 -11.17
C GLY A 5 5.54 -27.27 -10.94
N HIS A 6 4.79 -26.97 -9.88
CA HIS A 6 4.61 -25.63 -9.33
C HIS A 6 5.94 -24.99 -8.84
N ASP A 7 7.10 -25.48 -9.26
CA ASP A 7 8.45 -25.08 -8.88
C ASP A 7 8.96 -23.83 -9.62
N GLY A 8 8.13 -23.23 -10.48
CA GLY A 8 8.53 -22.07 -11.30
C GLY A 8 8.21 -20.70 -10.71
N ILE A 9 7.49 -20.59 -9.60
CA ILE A 9 7.12 -19.28 -9.03
C ILE A 9 8.22 -18.85 -8.07
N PRO A 10 8.90 -17.72 -8.33
CA PRO A 10 9.97 -17.29 -7.45
C PRO A 10 9.43 -16.78 -6.12
N TYR A 11 10.21 -16.98 -5.05
CA TYR A 11 9.86 -16.52 -3.72
C TYR A 11 10.10 -15.02 -3.57
N LEU A 12 9.33 -14.35 -2.69
CA LEU A 12 9.63 -12.98 -2.31
C LEU A 12 11.07 -12.88 -1.81
N ARG A 13 11.75 -11.80 -2.18
CA ARG A 13 13.15 -11.51 -1.89
C ARG A 13 14.18 -12.35 -2.65
N GLN A 14 13.76 -13.32 -3.46
CA GLN A 14 14.66 -14.04 -4.37
C GLN A 14 15.17 -13.12 -5.48
N HIS A 15 16.40 -13.32 -5.95
CA HIS A 15 16.89 -12.65 -7.15
C HIS A 15 16.36 -13.37 -8.39
N HIS A 16 15.72 -12.64 -9.29
CA HIS A 16 15.10 -13.19 -10.50
C HIS A 16 15.01 -12.12 -11.60
N ASP A 17 14.91 -12.54 -12.86
CA ASP A 17 14.56 -11.64 -13.95
C ASP A 17 13.06 -11.38 -13.94
N GLY A 18 12.63 -10.14 -14.07
CA GLY A 18 11.21 -9.82 -14.09
C GLY A 18 10.90 -8.38 -14.45
N LEU A 19 9.61 -8.07 -14.41
CA LEU A 19 9.12 -6.72 -14.68
C LEU A 19 9.26 -5.82 -13.45
N TYR A 20 9.64 -4.58 -13.71
CA TYR A 20 9.67 -3.47 -12.78
C TYR A 20 8.86 -2.30 -13.36
N GLU A 21 7.85 -1.86 -12.62
CA GLU A 21 7.11 -0.63 -12.93
C GLU A 21 7.81 0.55 -12.25
N ALA A 22 8.47 1.38 -13.04
CA ALA A 22 9.19 2.54 -12.54
C ALA A 22 8.25 3.70 -12.21
N PRO A 23 8.72 4.72 -11.46
CA PRO A 23 7.91 5.87 -11.05
C PRO A 23 7.26 6.69 -12.19
N ASN A 24 7.72 6.54 -13.42
CA ASN A 24 7.13 7.18 -14.59
C ASN A 24 6.01 6.35 -15.26
N GLY A 25 5.57 5.27 -14.62
CA GLY A 25 4.56 4.34 -15.15
C GLY A 25 5.06 3.44 -16.29
N LYS A 26 6.35 3.50 -16.65
CA LYS A 26 6.91 2.61 -17.66
C LYS A 26 7.32 1.27 -17.05
N LEU A 27 7.17 0.21 -17.85
CA LEU A 27 7.63 -1.13 -17.52
C LEU A 27 9.04 -1.35 -18.07
N TYR A 28 9.90 -1.84 -17.18
CA TYR A 28 11.25 -2.26 -17.49
C TYR A 28 11.42 -3.74 -17.13
N TYR A 29 12.28 -4.45 -17.86
CA TYR A 29 12.65 -5.83 -17.58
C TYR A 29 14.13 -5.91 -17.23
N GLY A 30 14.47 -6.70 -16.22
CA GLY A 30 15.85 -6.92 -15.79
C GLY A 30 15.93 -7.82 -14.56
N LYS A 31 17.16 -8.11 -14.13
CA LYS A 31 17.40 -8.91 -12.93
C LYS A 31 17.27 -8.05 -11.68
N GLY A 32 16.42 -8.47 -10.74
CA GLY A 32 16.19 -7.75 -9.49
C GLY A 32 15.73 -8.66 -8.37
N LYS A 33 15.30 -8.05 -7.26
CA LYS A 33 14.75 -8.75 -6.10
C LYS A 33 13.23 -8.85 -6.24
N VAL A 34 12.67 -10.06 -6.23
CA VAL A 34 11.22 -10.28 -6.30
C VAL A 34 10.55 -9.58 -5.13
N CYS A 35 9.63 -8.67 -5.44
CA CYS A 35 8.95 -7.83 -4.45
C CYS A 35 7.43 -8.03 -4.43
N GLU A 36 6.88 -8.72 -5.42
CA GLU A 36 5.44 -8.95 -5.55
C GLU A 36 5.19 -10.20 -6.37
N VAL A 37 4.18 -10.97 -5.98
CA VAL A 37 3.66 -12.13 -6.69
C VAL A 37 2.12 -12.09 -6.56
N GLY A 38 1.39 -12.32 -7.64
CA GLY A 38 -0.07 -12.26 -7.62
C GLY A 38 -0.73 -12.94 -8.81
N TYR A 39 -2.05 -12.99 -8.78
CA TYR A 39 -2.85 -13.39 -9.95
C TYR A 39 -3.11 -12.19 -10.86
N ASP A 40 -3.03 -12.40 -12.16
CA ASP A 40 -3.44 -11.41 -13.15
C ASP A 40 -4.92 -11.05 -12.98
N SER A 41 -5.24 -9.77 -13.14
CA SER A 41 -6.58 -9.22 -12.94
C SER A 41 -7.56 -9.56 -14.06
N ASP A 42 -7.10 -10.16 -15.16
CA ASP A 42 -7.91 -10.54 -16.32
C ASP A 42 -8.76 -11.80 -16.09
N GLY A 43 -8.65 -12.42 -14.92
CA GLY A 43 -9.38 -13.63 -14.58
C GLY A 43 -8.79 -14.90 -15.22
N SER A 44 -7.66 -14.81 -15.93
CA SER A 44 -6.96 -15.97 -16.50
C SER A 44 -6.42 -16.91 -15.42
N GLY A 45 -6.26 -16.41 -14.19
CA GLY A 45 -5.60 -17.13 -13.11
C GLY A 45 -4.09 -17.28 -13.31
N SER A 46 -3.53 -16.62 -14.33
CA SER A 46 -2.09 -16.57 -14.57
C SER A 46 -1.40 -15.87 -13.39
N ILE A 47 -0.19 -16.32 -13.07
CA ILE A 47 0.59 -15.77 -11.97
C ILE A 47 1.64 -14.84 -12.57
N TYR A 48 1.66 -13.60 -12.09
CA TYR A 48 2.74 -12.68 -12.35
C TYR A 48 3.63 -12.53 -11.12
N PHE A 49 4.83 -12.02 -11.34
CA PHE A 49 5.67 -11.50 -10.29
C PHE A 49 6.40 -10.25 -10.79
N ARG A 50 6.79 -9.40 -9.85
CA ARG A 50 7.55 -8.17 -10.12
C ARG A 50 8.83 -8.17 -9.32
N VAL A 51 9.85 -7.54 -9.88
CA VAL A 51 11.15 -7.38 -9.25
C VAL A 51 11.44 -5.90 -9.01
N ARG A 52 12.31 -5.62 -8.05
CA ARG A 52 12.87 -4.28 -7.83
C ARG A 52 14.37 -4.26 -8.14
N PRO A 53 14.88 -3.15 -8.68
CA PRO A 53 16.31 -2.94 -8.81
C PRO A 53 17.00 -3.07 -7.45
N LEU A 54 18.15 -3.76 -7.43
CA LEU A 54 18.97 -3.89 -6.25
C LEU A 54 19.65 -2.57 -5.92
N VAL A 55 19.71 -2.26 -4.63
CA VAL A 55 20.42 -1.06 -4.13
C VAL A 55 21.90 -1.18 -4.46
N GLY A 56 22.46 -0.16 -5.12
CA GLY A 56 23.88 -0.11 -5.47
C GLY A 56 24.27 -0.81 -6.78
N TYR A 57 23.31 -1.39 -7.52
CA TYR A 57 23.56 -2.06 -8.80
C TYR A 57 22.86 -1.32 -9.94
N GLU A 58 23.31 -0.10 -10.23
CA GLU A 58 22.60 0.80 -11.15
C GLU A 58 22.69 0.35 -12.63
N ARG A 59 23.87 -0.01 -13.15
CA ARG A 59 24.02 -0.29 -14.60
C ARG A 59 24.99 -1.40 -14.95
N GLU A 60 25.43 -2.16 -13.96
CA GLU A 60 26.51 -3.12 -14.16
C GLU A 60 25.96 -4.49 -14.55
N GLY A 61 26.18 -4.85 -15.81
CA GLY A 61 25.97 -6.20 -16.33
C GLY A 61 24.51 -6.65 -16.26
N GLU A 62 24.29 -7.78 -15.57
CA GLU A 62 22.99 -8.46 -15.52
C GLU A 62 21.89 -7.70 -14.76
N TYR A 63 22.23 -6.66 -14.00
CA TYR A 63 21.27 -5.86 -13.22
C TYR A 63 20.73 -4.63 -13.96
N GLU A 64 21.09 -4.46 -15.24
CA GLU A 64 20.52 -3.41 -16.06
C GLU A 64 19.06 -3.70 -16.43
N PHE A 65 18.18 -2.75 -16.12
CA PHE A 65 16.78 -2.78 -16.49
C PHE A 65 16.60 -2.07 -17.83
N ARG A 66 15.81 -2.65 -18.73
CA ARG A 66 15.57 -2.12 -20.09
C ARG A 66 14.09 -1.97 -20.36
N ASP A 67 13.72 -0.89 -21.02
CA ASP A 67 12.33 -0.60 -21.42
C ASP A 67 11.85 -1.73 -22.35
N ILE A 68 10.72 -2.37 -22.02
CA ILE A 68 10.30 -3.60 -22.70
C ILE A 68 9.93 -3.40 -24.18
N VAL A 69 9.67 -2.16 -24.59
CA VAL A 69 9.28 -1.82 -25.96
C VAL A 69 10.49 -1.33 -26.76
N THR A 70 11.24 -0.40 -26.19
CA THR A 70 12.34 0.31 -26.89
C THR A 70 13.71 -0.32 -26.65
N ASN A 71 13.82 -1.26 -25.71
CA ASN A 71 15.05 -1.88 -25.24
C ASN A 71 16.11 -0.88 -24.72
N GLN A 72 15.72 0.37 -24.47
CA GLN A 72 16.60 1.40 -23.96
C GLN A 72 16.85 1.21 -22.46
N PRO A 73 18.07 1.48 -21.96
CA PRO A 73 18.38 1.41 -20.54
C PRO A 73 17.44 2.27 -19.69
N MET A 74 17.07 1.77 -18.52
CA MET A 74 16.30 2.53 -17.55
C MET A 74 17.11 3.77 -17.10
N PRO A 75 16.48 4.96 -17.04
CA PRO A 75 17.14 6.14 -16.48
C PRO A 75 17.64 5.88 -15.05
N GLY A 76 18.89 6.26 -14.76
CA GLY A 76 19.55 6.01 -13.47
C GLY A 76 18.75 6.50 -12.24
N LYS A 77 17.97 7.58 -12.41
CA LYS A 77 17.09 8.12 -11.35
C LYS A 77 15.98 7.18 -10.87
N TYR A 78 15.68 6.10 -11.60
CA TYR A 78 14.69 5.09 -11.20
C TYR A 78 15.30 3.86 -10.53
N TYR A 79 16.63 3.78 -10.44
CA TYR A 79 17.28 2.78 -9.62
C TYR A 79 17.18 3.17 -8.14
N THR A 80 17.05 2.16 -7.29
CA THR A 80 17.02 2.35 -5.85
C THR A 80 18.39 2.86 -5.40
N LYS A 81 18.46 4.13 -5.02
CA LYS A 81 19.66 4.66 -4.38
C LYS A 81 19.75 4.12 -2.96
N PRO A 82 20.96 3.78 -2.46
CA PRO A 82 21.13 3.50 -1.04
C PRO A 82 20.63 4.68 -0.23
N LEU A 83 20.01 4.37 0.91
CA LEU A 83 19.67 5.41 1.89
C LEU A 83 20.96 6.21 2.15
N PRO A 84 20.92 7.55 2.04
CA PRO A 84 22.11 8.35 2.29
C PRO A 84 22.66 8.00 3.68
N LEU A 85 23.92 7.58 3.76
CA LEU A 85 24.59 7.13 5.00
C LEU A 85 24.85 8.27 6.02
N GLY A 86 24.22 9.42 5.86
CA GLY A 86 24.36 10.59 6.72
C GLY A 86 23.02 11.10 7.24
N LYS A 87 23.06 12.07 8.15
CA LYS A 87 21.89 12.90 8.47
C LYS A 87 21.49 13.58 7.16
N SER A 88 20.53 13.02 6.42
CA SER A 88 19.83 13.80 5.41
C SER A 88 19.38 15.08 6.10
N SER A 89 19.40 16.21 5.39
CA SER A 89 18.58 17.34 5.78
C SER A 89 17.18 16.76 5.90
N ARG A 90 16.76 16.45 7.13
CA ARG A 90 15.42 15.90 7.37
C ARG A 90 14.52 16.87 6.64
N PHE A 91 13.59 16.37 5.84
CA PHE A 91 12.43 17.19 5.52
C PHE A 91 11.84 17.57 6.88
N GLU A 92 12.22 18.74 7.36
CA GLU A 92 11.64 19.34 8.53
C GLU A 92 10.27 19.74 8.01
N PRO A 93 9.20 19.02 8.41
CA PRO A 93 7.88 19.54 8.10
C PRO A 93 7.89 20.99 8.57
N PRO A 94 7.26 21.91 7.83
CA PRO A 94 7.17 23.30 8.27
C PRO A 94 6.76 23.25 9.75
N PRO A 95 7.41 24.01 10.64
CA PRO A 95 7.06 24.02 12.05
C PRO A 95 5.65 24.57 12.17
N TYR A 96 4.66 23.70 11.95
CA TYR A 96 3.28 23.93 12.25
C TYR A 96 3.22 23.72 13.76
N GLU A 97 3.55 24.76 14.50
CA GLU A 97 2.91 24.92 15.80
C GLU A 97 1.42 24.86 15.53
N LEU A 98 0.80 23.75 15.93
CA LEU A 98 -0.64 23.60 15.83
C LEU A 98 -1.26 24.65 16.76
N GLU A 99 -1.60 25.82 16.22
CA GLU A 99 -2.37 26.84 16.94
C GLU A 99 -3.62 26.23 17.56
N ARG A 100 -4.19 25.24 16.86
CA ARG A 100 -5.26 24.38 17.35
C ARG A 100 -5.17 22.97 16.76
N VAL A 101 -5.79 22.02 17.44
CA VAL A 101 -6.03 20.68 16.90
C VAL A 101 -7.04 20.77 15.74
N PRO A 102 -6.75 20.22 14.55
CA PRO A 102 -7.69 20.25 13.43
C PRO A 102 -8.92 19.39 13.73
N LYS A 103 -10.03 19.65 13.04
CA LYS A 103 -11.25 18.84 13.09
C LYS A 103 -11.22 17.77 11.99
N LEU A 104 -12.04 16.73 12.15
CA LEU A 104 -12.29 15.79 11.05
C LEU A 104 -12.80 16.56 9.82
N GLY A 105 -12.31 16.20 8.63
CA GLY A 105 -12.63 16.88 7.37
C GLY A 105 -11.80 18.13 7.06
N GLU A 106 -11.14 18.74 8.06
CA GLU A 106 -10.25 19.88 7.81
C GLU A 106 -8.96 19.46 7.11
N GLU A 107 -8.30 20.41 6.45
CA GLU A 107 -6.99 20.20 5.86
C GLU A 107 -5.91 20.39 6.93
N ALA A 108 -5.00 19.44 7.04
CA ALA A 108 -3.88 19.53 7.97
C ALA A 108 -2.68 18.76 7.45
N PHE A 109 -1.51 19.09 7.99
CA PHE A 109 -0.35 18.23 7.85
C PHE A 109 -0.50 17.00 8.77
N GLY A 110 -0.27 15.81 8.23
CA GLY A 110 -0.38 14.58 9.01
C GLY A 110 0.23 13.37 8.30
N CYS A 111 -0.15 12.19 8.76
CA CYS A 111 0.31 10.91 8.24
C CYS A 111 -0.77 10.24 7.40
N TYR A 112 -0.40 9.72 6.22
CA TYR A 112 -1.23 8.86 5.40
C TYR A 112 -0.66 7.44 5.38
N LEU A 113 -1.52 6.45 5.65
CA LEU A 113 -1.15 5.03 5.60
C LEU A 113 -1.69 4.42 4.30
N THR A 114 -0.83 3.78 3.53
CA THR A 114 -1.20 3.15 2.26
C THR A 114 -1.59 1.68 2.42
N PRO A 115 -2.25 1.09 1.41
CA PRO A 115 -2.60 -0.34 1.40
C PRO A 115 -1.42 -1.28 1.68
N ASP A 116 -0.23 -0.99 1.16
CA ASP A 116 0.98 -1.80 1.36
C ASP A 116 1.67 -1.56 2.73
N GLY A 117 1.03 -0.79 3.62
CA GLY A 117 1.50 -0.50 4.97
C GLY A 117 2.58 0.58 5.05
N MET A 118 2.88 1.27 3.96
CA MET A 118 3.80 2.40 3.97
C MET A 118 3.14 3.63 4.61
N LEU A 119 3.95 4.43 5.33
CA LEU A 119 3.51 5.64 6.01
C LEU A 119 4.15 6.86 5.33
N TYR A 120 3.32 7.75 4.80
CA TYR A 120 3.75 9.00 4.19
C TYR A 120 3.31 10.18 5.05
N ARG A 121 3.97 11.32 4.89
CA ARG A 121 3.60 12.59 5.53
C ARG A 121 3.30 13.64 4.48
N GLY A 122 2.30 14.48 4.72
CA GLY A 122 1.88 15.50 3.78
C GLY A 122 0.64 16.25 4.27
N VAL A 123 0.21 17.24 3.48
CA VAL A 123 -1.05 17.94 3.72
C VAL A 123 -2.19 17.13 3.11
N GLY A 124 -3.21 16.84 3.91
CA GLY A 124 -4.39 16.12 3.46
C GLY A 124 -5.62 16.42 4.31
N ARG A 125 -6.73 15.77 3.99
CA ARG A 125 -7.98 15.84 4.77
C ARG A 125 -7.86 14.96 6.01
N VAL A 126 -8.13 15.52 7.19
CA VAL A 126 -8.08 14.78 8.46
C VAL A 126 -9.20 13.75 8.50
N ILE A 127 -8.81 12.47 8.61
CA ILE A 127 -9.75 11.35 8.70
C ILE A 127 -9.78 10.72 10.10
N ALA A 128 -8.69 10.85 10.87
CA ALA A 128 -8.67 10.42 12.26
C ALA A 128 -7.60 11.18 13.05
N MET A 129 -7.77 11.19 14.37
CA MET A 129 -6.80 11.73 15.31
C MET A 129 -6.68 10.79 16.50
N TYR A 130 -5.44 10.51 16.90
CA TYR A 130 -5.16 9.77 18.12
C TYR A 130 -4.34 10.64 19.07
N ARG A 131 -4.82 10.74 20.30
CA ARG A 131 -4.01 11.25 21.41
C ARG A 131 -3.31 10.06 22.04
N GLY A 132 -2.00 9.99 21.88
CA GLY A 132 -1.18 8.90 22.39
C GLY A 132 0.11 9.41 23.01
N ILE A 133 0.76 8.52 23.75
CA ILE A 133 2.14 8.72 24.19
C ILE A 133 3.03 8.24 23.05
N SER A 134 3.90 9.11 22.53
CA SER A 134 4.88 8.70 21.52
C SER A 134 5.85 7.69 22.15
N PRO A 135 6.08 6.50 21.55
CA PRO A 135 7.10 5.58 22.04
C PRO A 135 8.52 6.17 21.97
N LEU A 136 8.73 7.19 21.12
CA LEU A 136 10.00 7.89 20.98
C LEU A 136 10.13 9.09 21.95
N ALA A 137 9.01 9.57 22.51
CA ALA A 137 8.96 10.70 23.43
C ALA A 137 7.86 10.43 24.48
N PRO A 138 8.12 9.55 25.47
CA PRO A 138 7.09 9.04 26.38
C PRO A 138 6.45 10.10 27.30
N TYR A 139 7.07 11.27 27.38
CA TYR A 139 6.58 12.41 28.18
C TYR A 139 5.82 13.45 27.36
N GLU A 140 5.85 13.35 26.03
CA GLU A 140 5.12 14.23 25.14
C GLU A 140 3.83 13.54 24.67
N ARG A 141 2.70 14.16 25.01
CA ARG A 141 1.42 13.80 24.40
C ARG A 141 1.43 14.25 22.95
N THR A 142 1.90 13.39 22.06
CA THR A 142 1.86 13.64 20.63
C THR A 142 0.47 13.35 20.09
N ILE A 143 -0.07 14.27 19.30
CA ILE A 143 -1.28 14.04 18.53
C ILE A 143 -0.84 13.43 17.20
N ALA A 144 -1.23 12.19 16.94
CA ALA A 144 -1.10 11.60 15.62
C ALA A 144 -2.32 12.01 14.79
N ILE A 145 -2.09 12.85 13.78
CA ILE A 145 -3.11 13.28 12.82
C ILE A 145 -2.98 12.37 11.61
N HIS A 146 -4.02 11.58 11.34
CA HIS A 146 -4.11 10.81 10.11
C HIS A 146 -4.90 11.59 9.08
N VAL A 147 -4.28 11.74 7.93
CA VAL A 147 -4.85 12.45 6.78
C VAL A 147 -4.94 11.53 5.59
N GLN A 148 -5.81 11.89 4.66
CA GLN A 148 -5.87 11.29 3.34
C GLN A 148 -5.56 12.35 2.27
N PRO A 149 -4.85 12.00 1.19
CA PRO A 149 -4.71 12.88 0.04
C PRO A 149 -6.05 13.42 -0.45
N ILE A 150 -6.09 14.71 -0.80
CA ILE A 150 -7.31 15.38 -1.25
C ILE A 150 -7.40 15.27 -2.76
N ALA A 151 -8.40 14.56 -3.27
CA ALA A 151 -8.60 14.38 -4.70
C ALA A 151 -8.67 15.74 -5.43
N GLY A 152 -7.95 15.86 -6.55
CA GLY A 152 -7.90 17.07 -7.37
C GLY A 152 -6.99 18.19 -6.84
N LYS A 153 -6.50 18.11 -5.60
CA LYS A 153 -5.49 19.05 -5.11
C LYS A 153 -4.10 18.61 -5.55
N THR A 154 -3.48 19.46 -6.35
CA THR A 154 -2.13 19.27 -6.88
C THR A 154 -1.29 20.48 -6.48
N GLY A 155 0.00 20.28 -6.26
CA GLY A 155 0.90 21.30 -5.71
C GLY A 155 2.02 20.63 -4.92
N GLU A 156 3.16 21.28 -4.77
CA GLU A 156 4.28 20.76 -3.95
C GLU A 156 3.85 20.60 -2.48
N GLU A 157 2.97 21.48 -1.99
CA GLU A 157 2.44 21.48 -0.63
C GLU A 157 1.49 20.30 -0.33
N TYR A 158 0.85 19.74 -1.36
CA TYR A 158 -0.03 18.56 -1.24
C TYR A 158 0.69 17.25 -1.55
N ARG A 159 2.01 17.30 -1.81
CA ARG A 159 2.78 16.08 -2.00
C ARG A 159 2.99 15.36 -0.69
N PHE A 160 2.78 14.05 -0.75
CA PHE A 160 3.13 13.16 0.33
C PHE A 160 4.56 12.68 0.13
N TYR A 161 5.34 12.61 1.21
CA TYR A 161 6.72 12.13 1.17
C TYR A 161 6.92 11.01 2.19
N ASP A 162 7.82 10.11 1.85
CA ASP A 162 8.26 9.05 2.73
C ASP A 162 9.34 9.59 3.68
N PRO A 163 9.13 9.56 5.01
CA PRO A 163 10.11 10.08 5.96
C PRO A 163 11.40 9.24 6.02
N HIS A 164 11.37 7.96 5.64
CA HIS A 164 12.52 7.06 5.65
C HIS A 164 13.36 7.21 4.38
N PHE A 165 12.71 7.15 3.21
CA PHE A 165 13.41 7.18 1.92
C PHE A 165 13.60 8.59 1.36
N GLN A 166 12.93 9.60 1.93
CA GLN A 166 12.98 10.99 1.46
C GLN A 166 12.56 11.10 -0.02
N THR A 167 11.61 10.27 -0.44
CA THR A 167 11.03 10.28 -1.79
C THR A 167 9.57 10.67 -1.73
N TYR A 168 9.06 11.27 -2.81
CA TYR A 168 7.62 11.49 -2.91
C TYR A 168 6.86 10.16 -3.04
N MET A 169 5.65 10.14 -2.49
CA MET A 169 4.71 9.06 -2.64
C MET A 169 4.38 8.87 -4.11
N HIS A 170 4.36 7.62 -4.54
CA HIS A 170 3.99 7.28 -5.91
C HIS A 170 2.48 7.41 -6.13
N ASP A 171 2.04 7.86 -7.32
CA ASP A 171 0.62 8.09 -7.63
C ASP A 171 -0.27 6.86 -7.43
N LYS A 172 0.21 5.65 -7.77
CA LYS A 172 -0.47 4.38 -7.47
C LYS A 172 -0.86 4.15 -5.99
N ASN A 173 -0.22 4.87 -5.07
CA ASN A 173 -0.52 4.81 -3.64
C ASN A 173 -1.54 5.88 -3.21
N LEU A 174 -1.86 6.84 -4.09
CA LEU A 174 -2.97 7.76 -3.87
C LEU A 174 -4.27 6.95 -3.84
N PRO A 175 -5.18 7.27 -2.91
CA PRO A 175 -6.51 6.67 -2.93
C PRO A 175 -7.23 7.14 -4.20
N SER A 176 -7.95 6.24 -4.86
CA SER A 176 -8.67 6.60 -6.09
C SER A 176 -9.98 7.35 -5.82
N ALA A 177 -10.40 7.48 -4.57
CA ALA A 177 -11.53 8.30 -4.15
C ALA A 177 -11.27 8.95 -2.78
N PRO A 178 -11.99 10.03 -2.44
CA PRO A 178 -11.96 10.59 -1.10
C PRO A 178 -12.62 9.64 -0.09
N TYR A 179 -12.16 9.71 1.16
CA TYR A 179 -12.76 9.03 2.29
C TYR A 179 -14.13 9.65 2.52
N PRO A 180 -15.18 8.85 2.72
CA PRO A 180 -16.51 9.41 2.81
C PRO A 180 -16.68 10.13 4.14
N GLU A 181 -17.28 11.31 4.11
CA GLU A 181 -17.39 12.18 5.30
C GLU A 181 -18.40 11.65 6.34
N ASP A 182 -19.32 10.76 5.93
CA ASP A 182 -20.49 10.35 6.72
C ASP A 182 -20.76 8.82 6.77
N THR A 183 -19.88 7.96 6.25
CA THR A 183 -20.30 6.57 5.93
C THR A 183 -20.30 5.55 7.05
N GLY A 184 -19.92 5.90 8.28
CA GLY A 184 -19.60 4.88 9.28
C GLY A 184 -20.54 4.80 10.47
N LYS A 185 -21.34 3.72 10.57
CA LYS A 185 -21.55 3.14 11.91
C LYS A 185 -20.18 2.73 12.42
N LYS A 186 -19.60 3.48 13.36
CA LYS A 186 -18.35 3.10 14.01
C LYS A 186 -18.47 1.67 14.48
N GLY A 187 -17.56 0.81 14.01
CA GLY A 187 -17.57 -0.57 14.45
C GLY A 187 -17.36 -0.64 15.95
N LYS A 188 -18.21 -1.39 16.67
CA LYS A 188 -17.75 -1.92 17.95
C LYS A 188 -16.54 -2.78 17.62
N LYS A 189 -15.39 -2.53 18.24
CA LYS A 189 -14.21 -3.41 18.14
C LYS A 189 -14.61 -4.78 18.70
N THR A 190 -15.16 -5.64 17.86
CA THR A 190 -15.56 -6.98 18.24
C THR A 190 -14.43 -7.92 17.88
N GLY A 191 -13.58 -8.18 18.88
CA GLY A 191 -12.56 -9.23 18.80
C GLY A 191 -11.14 -8.72 18.59
N GLN A 192 -10.21 -9.65 18.79
CA GLN A 192 -8.80 -9.49 18.49
C GLN A 192 -8.63 -9.40 16.97
N VAL A 193 -8.00 -8.33 16.49
CA VAL A 193 -7.64 -8.22 15.06
C VAL A 193 -6.74 -9.41 14.71
N PRO A 194 -7.10 -10.25 13.73
CA PRO A 194 -6.24 -11.36 13.33
C PRO A 194 -4.86 -10.84 12.95
N SER A 195 -3.82 -11.55 13.37
CA SER A 195 -2.48 -11.29 12.84
C SER A 195 -2.40 -11.93 11.45
N MET A 196 -1.87 -11.18 10.48
CA MET A 196 -1.46 -11.74 9.19
C MET A 196 -0.41 -12.83 9.41
N SER A 197 -0.47 -13.89 8.61
CA SER A 197 0.59 -14.89 8.56
C SER A 197 1.93 -14.25 8.21
N ARG A 198 3.04 -14.82 8.71
CA ARG A 198 4.39 -14.44 8.25
C ARG A 198 4.65 -14.85 6.80
N HIS A 199 3.88 -15.83 6.31
CA HIS A 199 4.02 -16.42 4.98
C HIS A 199 2.63 -16.63 4.37
N PRO A 200 1.93 -15.54 3.98
CA PRO A 200 0.68 -15.66 3.25
C PRO A 200 0.92 -16.45 1.95
N ARG A 201 -0.09 -17.16 1.46
CA ARG A 201 -0.02 -17.96 0.22
C ARG A 201 -1.16 -17.56 -0.71
N LEU A 202 -0.89 -17.49 -2.01
CA LEU A 202 -1.92 -17.19 -3.00
C LEU A 202 -3.03 -18.25 -2.95
N GLY A 203 -4.28 -17.80 -3.08
CA GLY A 203 -5.48 -18.65 -3.09
C GLY A 203 -5.93 -19.14 -1.71
N THR A 204 -5.13 -18.99 -0.66
CA THR A 204 -5.54 -19.38 0.71
C THR A 204 -6.24 -18.23 1.44
N GLU A 205 -6.91 -18.55 2.54
CA GLU A 205 -7.51 -17.54 3.41
C GLU A 205 -6.45 -16.96 4.34
N ASP A 206 -6.34 -15.63 4.39
CA ASP A 206 -5.44 -14.93 5.31
C ASP A 206 -5.98 -13.52 5.59
N TYR A 207 -5.40 -12.85 6.58
CA TYR A 207 -5.67 -11.45 6.84
C TYR A 207 -4.87 -10.56 5.89
N GLY A 208 -5.53 -9.59 5.25
CA GLY A 208 -4.87 -8.70 4.32
C GLY A 208 -5.70 -7.45 4.01
N VAL A 209 -5.36 -6.81 2.89
CA VAL A 209 -5.98 -5.58 2.42
C VAL A 209 -6.87 -5.85 1.21
N TYR A 210 -8.10 -5.38 1.26
CA TYR A 210 -9.01 -5.36 0.13
C TYR A 210 -9.13 -3.93 -0.41
N ILE A 211 -9.07 -3.77 -1.73
CA ILE A 211 -9.37 -2.50 -2.41
C ILE A 211 -10.81 -2.55 -2.88
N ALA A 212 -11.68 -1.76 -2.25
CA ALA A 212 -13.09 -1.71 -2.57
C ALA A 212 -13.35 -1.01 -3.92
N PRO A 213 -14.53 -1.22 -4.55
CA PRO A 213 -14.91 -0.56 -5.80
C PRO A 213 -14.91 0.97 -5.73
N ASN A 214 -15.20 1.53 -4.55
CA ASN A 214 -15.10 2.97 -4.32
C ASN A 214 -13.65 3.47 -4.15
N GLY A 215 -12.63 2.63 -4.32
CA GLY A 215 -11.23 3.04 -4.22
C GLY A 215 -10.66 3.15 -2.81
N GLN A 216 -11.50 3.02 -1.78
CA GLN A 216 -11.02 2.87 -0.41
C GLN A 216 -10.44 1.48 -0.20
N TRP A 217 -9.63 1.35 0.85
CA TRP A 217 -9.07 0.07 1.22
C TRP A 217 -9.43 -0.29 2.65
N TYR A 218 -9.65 -1.57 2.87
CA TYR A 218 -10.09 -2.12 4.14
C TYR A 218 -9.22 -3.31 4.49
N ARG A 219 -9.19 -3.68 5.77
CA ARG A 219 -8.52 -4.90 6.23
C ARG A 219 -9.52 -5.90 6.75
N GLY A 220 -9.29 -7.17 6.45
CA GLY A 220 -10.13 -8.28 6.85
C GLY A 220 -9.49 -9.60 6.44
N VAL A 221 -10.11 -10.71 6.85
CA VAL A 221 -9.78 -12.05 6.37
C VAL A 221 -10.47 -12.26 5.02
N GLY A 222 -9.69 -12.64 4.02
CA GLY A 222 -10.19 -12.95 2.69
C GLY A 222 -9.28 -13.93 1.95
N ARG A 223 -9.60 -14.21 0.69
CA ARG A 223 -8.76 -15.04 -0.18
C ARG A 223 -7.59 -14.21 -0.68
N VAL A 224 -6.36 -14.62 -0.40
CA VAL A 224 -5.15 -13.92 -0.83
C VAL A 224 -5.02 -13.97 -2.36
N VAL A 225 -5.00 -12.81 -2.99
CA VAL A 225 -4.88 -12.66 -4.45
C VAL A 225 -3.55 -12.04 -4.88
N ARG A 226 -2.86 -11.34 -3.97
CA ARG A 226 -1.53 -10.78 -4.20
C ARG A 226 -0.75 -10.75 -2.90
N ILE A 227 0.55 -10.98 -2.98
CA ILE A 227 1.48 -10.86 -1.87
C ILE A 227 2.63 -9.99 -2.34
N GLY A 228 3.09 -9.06 -1.50
CA GLY A 228 4.30 -8.32 -1.80
C GLY A 228 5.07 -7.94 -0.55
N VAL A 229 6.18 -7.28 -0.79
CA VAL A 229 7.08 -6.76 0.23
C VAL A 229 7.25 -5.29 -0.07
N ASN A 230 6.92 -4.39 0.85
CA ASN A 230 7.08 -2.94 0.62
C ASN A 230 8.56 -2.51 0.70
N PRO A 231 8.92 -1.25 0.42
CA PRO A 231 10.32 -0.78 0.53
C PRO A 231 10.95 -0.97 1.91
N MET A 232 10.15 -1.00 2.98
CA MET A 232 10.60 -1.29 4.36
C MET A 232 10.74 -2.80 4.64
N GLU A 233 10.79 -3.64 3.60
CA GLU A 233 10.86 -5.10 3.70
C GLU A 233 9.69 -5.74 4.49
N THR A 234 8.59 -5.01 4.66
CA THR A 234 7.39 -5.52 5.35
C THR A 234 6.49 -6.24 4.35
N ILE A 235 6.08 -7.45 4.70
CA ILE A 235 5.16 -8.24 3.87
C ILE A 235 3.76 -7.63 3.96
N TYR A 236 3.08 -7.56 2.83
CA TYR A 236 1.64 -7.25 2.74
C TYR A 236 0.95 -8.31 1.88
N ALA A 237 -0.35 -8.49 2.12
CA ALA A 237 -1.22 -9.32 1.30
C ALA A 237 -2.44 -8.51 0.85
N TYR A 238 -2.80 -8.62 -0.41
CA TYR A 238 -4.13 -8.23 -0.87
C TYR A 238 -5.05 -9.44 -0.86
N VAL A 239 -6.27 -9.22 -0.40
CA VAL A 239 -7.29 -10.24 -0.26
C VAL A 239 -8.59 -9.81 -0.93
N GLU A 240 -9.32 -10.79 -1.44
CA GLU A 240 -10.71 -10.63 -1.87
C GLU A 240 -11.66 -11.15 -0.77
N PRO A 241 -12.76 -10.45 -0.46
CA PRO A 241 -13.81 -10.97 0.41
C PRO A 241 -14.31 -12.33 -0.10
N ILE A 242 -14.64 -13.24 0.82
CA ILE A 242 -15.09 -14.59 0.48
C ILE A 242 -16.61 -14.64 0.58
N ARG A 243 -17.30 -14.94 -0.54
CA ARG A 243 -18.76 -14.98 -0.61
C ARG A 243 -19.33 -15.92 0.47
N GLY A 244 -20.32 -15.42 1.22
CA GLY A 244 -20.97 -16.17 2.30
C GLY A 244 -20.23 -16.19 3.63
N LYS A 245 -18.99 -15.66 3.73
CA LYS A 245 -18.26 -15.52 4.99
C LYS A 245 -18.43 -14.10 5.55
N ARG A 246 -18.95 -14.00 6.76
CA ARG A 246 -19.21 -12.74 7.48
C ARG A 246 -18.96 -12.93 8.98
N GLY A 247 -18.73 -11.84 9.70
CA GLY A 247 -18.54 -11.86 11.15
C GLY A 247 -17.08 -12.00 11.57
N GLY A 248 -16.70 -11.29 12.64
CA GLY A 248 -15.41 -11.44 13.31
C GLY A 248 -14.26 -10.99 12.43
N GLY A 249 -13.33 -11.91 12.10
CA GLY A 249 -12.20 -11.58 11.23
C GLY A 249 -12.58 -11.30 9.78
N TYR A 250 -13.76 -11.73 9.32
CA TYR A 250 -14.24 -11.54 7.95
C TYR A 250 -14.94 -10.19 7.74
N ASP A 251 -15.19 -9.42 8.80
CA ASP A 251 -15.72 -8.07 8.68
C ASP A 251 -14.56 -7.14 8.29
N PHE A 252 -14.67 -6.53 7.10
CA PHE A 252 -13.63 -5.63 6.59
C PHE A 252 -13.78 -4.25 7.21
N PHE A 253 -12.70 -3.66 7.71
CA PHE A 253 -12.72 -2.32 8.33
C PHE A 253 -11.56 -1.44 7.87
N HIS A 254 -11.74 -0.14 7.93
CA HIS A 254 -10.69 0.81 7.61
C HIS A 254 -9.75 0.93 8.83
N PRO A 255 -8.45 0.62 8.70
CA PRO A 255 -7.59 0.39 9.87
C PRO A 255 -7.22 1.65 10.65
N VAL A 256 -7.44 2.82 10.06
CA VAL A 256 -7.30 4.10 10.74
C VAL A 256 -8.62 4.40 11.44
N THR A 257 -9.62 4.89 10.72
CA THR A 257 -10.91 5.31 11.30
C THR A 257 -11.67 4.23 12.10
N CYS A 258 -11.34 2.95 11.89
CA CYS A 258 -12.04 1.78 12.46
C CYS A 258 -13.50 1.67 12.01
N ASP A 259 -13.86 2.31 10.91
CA ASP A 259 -15.19 2.19 10.31
C ASP A 259 -15.28 0.88 9.52
N TRP A 260 -16.42 0.21 9.61
CA TRP A 260 -16.68 -0.98 8.80
C TRP A 260 -16.83 -0.61 7.33
N MET A 261 -16.39 -1.51 6.46
CA MET A 261 -16.66 -1.44 5.04
C MET A 261 -18.17 -1.52 4.81
N PRO A 262 -18.76 -0.57 4.06
CA PRO A 262 -20.17 -0.66 3.69
C PRO A 262 -20.47 -1.91 2.86
N ASP A 263 -21.64 -2.51 3.05
CA ASP A 263 -22.03 -3.75 2.37
C ASP A 263 -22.08 -3.62 0.84
N ASP A 264 -22.40 -2.42 0.33
CA ASP A 264 -22.45 -2.11 -1.11
C ASP A 264 -21.06 -2.08 -1.76
N GLN A 265 -19.99 -2.19 -0.97
CA GLN A 265 -18.61 -2.27 -1.43
C GLN A 265 -18.11 -3.71 -1.56
N LEU A 266 -18.92 -4.73 -1.24
CA LEU A 266 -18.56 -6.13 -1.47
C LEU A 266 -18.62 -6.47 -2.96
N PRO A 267 -17.75 -7.37 -3.47
CA PRO A 267 -17.70 -7.72 -4.89
C PRO A 267 -19.06 -8.17 -5.48
N TRP A 268 -19.85 -8.92 -4.69
CA TRP A 268 -21.14 -9.46 -5.12
C TRP A 268 -22.34 -8.52 -4.88
N ALA A 269 -22.17 -7.38 -4.22
CA ALA A 269 -23.29 -6.49 -3.91
C ALA A 269 -24.01 -5.96 -5.17
N ARG A 270 -23.27 -5.80 -6.27
CA ARG A 270 -23.82 -5.36 -7.57
C ARG A 270 -24.54 -6.44 -8.33
N GLU A 271 -24.10 -7.70 -8.20
CA GLU A 271 -24.76 -8.85 -8.84
C GLU A 271 -26.17 -9.02 -8.26
N ASP A 272 -26.28 -8.98 -6.92
CA ASP A 272 -27.55 -9.16 -6.22
C ASP A 272 -28.55 -8.03 -6.54
N ALA A 273 -28.07 -6.79 -6.71
CA ALA A 273 -28.91 -5.64 -7.10
C ALA A 273 -29.45 -5.73 -8.54
N SER A 274 -28.78 -6.48 -9.43
CA SER A 274 -29.21 -6.65 -10.82
C SER A 274 -30.26 -7.76 -11.03
N MET A 275 -30.50 -8.58 -10.00
CA MET A 275 -31.50 -9.66 -10.03
C MET A 275 -32.87 -9.26 -9.45
N LEU A 276 -33.02 -8.02 -8.98
CA LEU A 276 -34.26 -7.45 -8.45
C LEU A 276 -34.97 -6.57 -9.49
#